data_AF-A0A420VE87-F1
#
_entry.id   AF-A0A420VE87-F1
#
_cell.length_a   1.000
_cell.length_b   1.000
_cell.length_c   1.000
_cell.angle_alpha   90.00
_cell.angle_beta   90.00
_cell.angle_gamma   90.00
#
_symmetry.space_group_name_H-M   'P 1'
#
loop_
_entity.id
_entity.type
_entity.pdbx_description
1 polymer ?
#
loop_
_entity_poly.entity_id
_entity_poly.type
_entity_poly.pdbx_seq_one_letter_code
_entity_poly.pdbx_strand_id
1 'polypeptide(L)'
;MLYHLSKDFSQVITVFIPRIPQREQRMEGENEDTPRICVAKSIEDCLSAMPGGGYALESGEKPHRIRVYEFDERTVNPNNLIPPSLLYFSGWVLDAWVTGEYWVINQNLVPVRCYDIELDAYNVFDAPFVKPKQFREASLKCKNLEELLEELEELTEQWIARVANLHFHKIQDIEISG
;
A
#
# COMPACT_ATOMS: atom_id res chain seq x y z
N MET A 1 -1.88 12.44 7.25
CA MET A 1 -0.49 12.06 6.85
C MET A 1 -0.58 10.96 5.82
N LEU A 2 0.36 10.94 4.88
CA LEU A 2 0.57 9.84 3.94
C LEU A 2 2.00 9.31 4.12
N TYR A 3 2.20 8.02 3.89
CA TYR A 3 3.46 7.33 4.07
C TYR A 3 3.92 6.67 2.78
N HIS A 4 5.22 6.59 2.56
CA HIS A 4 5.87 5.75 1.56
C HIS A 4 7.06 5.05 2.20
N LEU A 5 7.28 3.78 1.84
CA LEU A 5 8.37 2.96 2.39
C LEU A 5 9.38 2.60 1.32
N SER A 6 10.65 2.56 1.70
CA SER A 6 11.74 2.10 0.84
C SER A 6 12.61 1.06 1.55
N LYS A 7 13.01 0.04 0.80
CA LYS A 7 14.10 -0.90 1.18
C LYS A 7 15.46 -0.46 0.60
N ASP A 8 15.48 0.58 -0.24
CA ASP A 8 16.70 1.21 -0.73
C ASP A 8 17.11 2.34 0.21
N PHE A 9 18.29 2.19 0.81
CA PHE A 9 18.91 3.14 1.73
C PHE A 9 20.02 3.96 1.07
N SER A 10 20.40 3.64 -0.17
CA SER A 10 21.55 4.22 -0.86
C SER A 10 21.37 5.71 -1.16
N GLN A 11 20.12 6.15 -1.35
CA GLN A 11 19.78 7.55 -1.61
C GLN A 11 18.57 7.99 -0.78
N VAL A 12 18.59 9.26 -0.41
CA VAL A 12 17.44 9.93 0.23
C VAL A 12 16.70 10.68 -0.86
N ILE A 13 15.41 10.38 -1.02
CA ILE A 13 14.57 11.02 -2.02
C ILE A 13 14.01 12.32 -1.42
N THR A 14 14.43 13.46 -1.97
CA THR A 14 13.97 14.79 -1.55
C THR A 14 12.72 15.26 -2.30
N VAL A 15 12.48 14.71 -3.50
CA VAL A 15 11.27 14.94 -4.28
C VAL A 15 10.85 13.63 -4.94
N PHE A 16 9.64 13.17 -4.63
CA PHE A 16 9.02 12.05 -5.31
C PHE A 16 8.30 12.55 -6.56
N ILE A 17 8.63 11.95 -7.70
CA ILE A 17 8.02 12.25 -9.00
C ILE A 17 7.19 11.04 -9.40
N PRO A 18 5.92 11.21 -9.83
CA PRO A 18 5.12 10.11 -10.34
C PRO A 18 5.84 9.35 -11.46
N ARG A 19 5.92 8.02 -11.33
CA ARG A 19 6.56 7.12 -12.30
C ARG A 19 5.69 5.90 -12.54
N ILE A 20 5.92 5.23 -13.66
CA ILE A 20 5.36 3.89 -13.86
C ILE A 20 6.23 2.91 -13.05
N PRO A 21 5.67 2.13 -12.11
CA PRO A 21 6.44 1.14 -11.37
C PRO A 21 6.99 0.04 -12.28
N GLN A 22 8.18 -0.49 -11.95
CA GLN A 22 8.75 -1.62 -12.67
C GLN A 22 7.86 -2.86 -12.52
N ARG A 23 7.97 -3.82 -13.45
CA ARG A 23 7.08 -4.99 -13.48
C ARG A 23 7.11 -5.78 -12.17
N GLU A 24 8.29 -5.92 -11.57
CA GLU A 24 8.55 -6.64 -10.33
C GLU A 24 7.99 -5.92 -9.10
N GLN A 25 7.62 -4.64 -9.26
CA GLN A 25 7.02 -3.81 -8.22
C GLN A 25 5.49 -3.78 -8.31
N ARG A 26 4.90 -4.43 -9.30
CA ARG A 26 3.46 -4.42 -9.59
C ARG A 26 2.85 -5.78 -9.29
N MET A 27 1.60 -5.76 -8.83
CA MET A 27 0.76 -6.95 -8.85
C MET A 27 0.46 -7.37 -10.31
N GLU A 28 0.32 -8.66 -10.55
CA GLU A 28 -0.16 -9.16 -11.85
C GLU A 28 -1.56 -8.60 -12.15
N GLY A 29 -1.71 -7.96 -13.31
CA GLY A 29 -2.96 -7.31 -13.72
C GLY A 29 -3.13 -5.87 -13.20
N GLU A 30 -2.18 -5.33 -12.44
CA GLU A 30 -2.16 -3.92 -12.07
C GLU A 30 -1.92 -3.01 -13.29
N ASN A 31 -2.55 -1.83 -13.32
CA ASN A 31 -2.40 -0.87 -14.41
C ASN A 31 -0.93 -0.48 -14.61
N GLU A 32 -0.48 -0.46 -15.86
CA GLU A 32 0.93 -0.28 -16.19
C GLU A 32 1.25 1.00 -16.96
N ASP A 33 0.25 1.85 -17.14
CA ASP A 33 0.35 3.04 -18.00
C ASP A 33 0.36 4.33 -17.20
N THR A 34 -0.19 4.34 -15.98
CA THR A 34 -0.36 5.56 -15.18
C THR A 34 0.87 5.81 -14.32
N PRO A 35 1.59 6.94 -14.47
CA PRO A 35 2.63 7.32 -13.53
C PRO A 35 2.04 7.70 -12.17
N ARG A 36 2.53 7.11 -11.07
CA ARG A 36 2.07 7.39 -9.71
C ARG A 36 3.19 7.42 -8.69
N ILE A 37 2.85 7.97 -7.52
CA ILE A 37 3.56 7.74 -6.26
C ILE A 37 2.60 6.93 -5.38
N CYS A 38 2.99 5.72 -5.02
CA CYS A 38 2.22 4.82 -4.15
C CYS A 38 2.44 5.25 -2.70
N VAL A 39 1.35 5.54 -1.98
CA VAL A 39 1.38 5.97 -0.58
C VAL A 39 0.24 5.31 0.20
N ALA A 40 0.29 5.29 1.53
CA ALA A 40 -0.83 4.83 2.35
C ALA A 40 -1.02 5.67 3.62
N LYS A 41 -2.08 5.37 4.38
CA LYS A 41 -2.43 6.09 5.62
C LYS A 41 -1.68 5.60 6.85
N SER A 42 -1.04 4.44 6.78
CA SER A 42 -0.25 3.83 7.85
C SER A 42 1.00 3.15 7.29
N ILE A 43 1.96 2.86 8.16
CA ILE A 43 3.16 2.10 7.77
C ILE A 43 2.77 0.64 7.48
N GLU A 44 1.82 0.09 8.23
CA GLU A 44 1.27 -1.24 8.04
C GLU A 44 0.65 -1.44 6.65
N ASP A 45 -0.14 -0.47 6.21
CA ASP A 45 -0.74 -0.47 4.86
C ASP A 45 0.36 -0.41 3.80
N CYS A 46 1.38 0.44 3.99
CA CYS A 46 2.52 0.47 3.07
C CYS A 46 3.30 -0.85 3.06
N LEU A 47 3.49 -1.52 4.20
CA LEU A 47 4.14 -2.83 4.28
C LEU A 47 3.31 -3.90 3.57
N SER A 48 1.99 -3.83 3.68
CA SER A 48 1.05 -4.72 3.00
C SER A 48 1.10 -4.54 1.48
N ALA A 49 1.29 -3.30 1.00
CA ALA A 49 1.40 -2.95 -0.42
C ALA A 49 2.79 -3.19 -1.05
N MET A 50 3.81 -3.57 -0.27
CA MET A 50 5.15 -3.81 -0.84
C MET A 50 5.15 -5.01 -1.77
N PRO A 51 6.11 -5.12 -2.71
CA PRO A 51 6.27 -6.33 -3.51
C PRO A 51 6.42 -7.59 -2.64
N GLY A 52 5.55 -8.58 -2.85
CA GLY A 52 5.42 -9.78 -2.02
C GLY A 52 4.62 -9.60 -0.71
N GLY A 53 4.08 -8.40 -0.47
CA GLY A 53 3.28 -8.03 0.68
C GLY A 53 3.92 -8.34 2.03
N GLY A 54 3.08 -8.59 3.04
CA GLY A 54 3.52 -9.04 4.36
C GLY A 54 4.27 -10.39 4.33
N TYR A 55 4.00 -11.29 3.37
CA TYR A 55 4.72 -12.57 3.26
C TYR A 55 6.22 -12.40 3.00
N ALA A 56 6.62 -11.30 2.33
CA ALA A 56 8.03 -10.97 2.16
C ALA A 56 8.73 -10.60 3.48
N LEU A 57 7.98 -10.25 4.52
CA LEU A 57 8.51 -10.04 5.87
C LEU A 57 8.63 -11.35 6.66
N GLU A 58 7.97 -12.43 6.24
CA GLU A 58 8.08 -13.72 6.94
C GLU A 58 9.29 -14.53 6.46
N SER A 59 9.67 -14.35 5.19
CA SER A 59 10.73 -15.09 4.51
C SER A 59 12.08 -14.36 4.46
N GLY A 60 12.12 -13.05 4.79
CA GLY A 60 13.33 -12.24 4.71
C GLY A 60 14.28 -12.41 5.91
N GLU A 61 15.56 -12.08 5.71
CA GLU A 61 16.52 -11.98 6.81
C GLU A 61 16.14 -10.85 7.77
N LYS A 62 16.21 -11.14 9.07
CA LYS A 62 15.96 -10.20 10.16
C LYS A 62 17.27 -9.57 10.64
N PRO A 63 17.26 -8.32 11.11
CA PRO A 63 16.09 -7.47 11.30
C PRO A 63 15.61 -6.77 10.02
N HIS A 64 14.30 -6.49 9.93
CA HIS A 64 13.75 -5.73 8.80
C HIS A 64 13.94 -4.24 9.04
N ARG A 65 14.84 -3.64 8.26
CA ARG A 65 15.01 -2.20 8.22
C ARG A 65 14.19 -1.61 7.10
N ILE A 66 13.54 -0.50 7.37
CA ILE A 66 12.71 0.23 6.41
C ILE A 66 12.98 1.73 6.52
N ARG A 67 13.14 2.40 5.38
CA ARG A 67 13.12 3.86 5.32
C ARG A 67 11.69 4.34 5.15
N VAL A 68 11.26 5.23 6.04
CA VAL A 68 9.93 5.84 6.03
C VAL A 68 10.03 7.26 5.51
N TYR A 69 9.16 7.59 4.57
CA TYR A 69 8.90 8.96 4.13
C TYR A 69 7.49 9.34 4.52
N GLU A 70 7.32 10.51 5.12
CA GLU A 70 6.01 11.05 5.44
C GLU A 70 5.69 12.30 4.61
N PHE A 71 4.44 12.42 4.18
CA PHE A 71 3.94 13.56 3.41
C PHE A 71 2.72 14.19 4.09
N ASP A 72 2.72 15.52 4.17
CA ASP A 72 1.54 16.27 4.62
C ASP A 72 0.44 16.20 3.56
N GLU A 73 -0.57 15.39 3.82
CA GLU A 73 -1.72 15.19 2.94
C GLU A 73 -2.42 16.50 2.54
N ARG A 74 -2.38 17.54 3.39
CA ARG A 74 -2.99 18.85 3.09
C ARG A 74 -2.32 19.56 1.92
N THR A 75 -1.11 19.16 1.56
CA THR A 75 -0.36 19.66 0.40
C THR A 75 -0.71 18.92 -0.89
N VAL A 76 -1.43 17.81 -0.80
CA VAL A 76 -1.84 17.00 -1.96
C VAL A 76 -3.16 17.54 -2.51
N ASN A 77 -3.20 17.82 -3.81
CA ASN A 77 -4.44 18.19 -4.47
C ASN A 77 -5.41 16.99 -4.42
N PRO A 78 -6.65 17.15 -3.90
CA PRO A 78 -7.61 16.05 -3.83
C PRO A 78 -7.91 15.38 -5.18
N ASN A 79 -7.83 16.13 -6.29
CA ASN A 79 -8.03 15.57 -7.64
C ASN A 79 -6.87 14.69 -8.12
N ASN A 80 -5.73 14.79 -7.45
CA ASN A 80 -4.53 14.02 -7.74
C ASN A 80 -4.35 12.83 -6.79
N LEU A 81 -5.19 12.72 -5.74
CA LEU A 81 -5.15 11.64 -4.76
C LEU A 81 -6.26 10.63 -5.05
N ILE A 82 -5.89 9.47 -5.60
CA ILE A 82 -6.83 8.40 -5.90
C ILE A 82 -6.92 7.46 -4.70
N PRO A 83 -8.11 7.30 -4.09
CA PRO A 83 -8.28 6.44 -2.93
C PRO A 83 -8.31 4.95 -3.30
N PRO A 84 -8.04 4.05 -2.31
CA PRO A 84 -7.96 2.61 -2.55
C PRO A 84 -9.24 2.02 -3.13
N SER A 85 -10.41 2.52 -2.70
CA SER A 85 -11.70 2.08 -3.24
C SER A 85 -11.83 2.37 -4.73
N LEU A 86 -11.37 3.54 -5.19
CA LEU A 86 -11.42 3.89 -6.62
C LEU A 86 -10.39 3.10 -7.43
N LEU A 87 -9.18 2.88 -6.89
CA LEU A 87 -8.16 2.03 -7.51
C LEU A 87 -8.68 0.60 -7.71
N TYR A 88 -9.27 0.02 -6.66
CA TYR A 88 -9.88 -1.30 -6.68
C TYR A 88 -11.02 -1.37 -7.69
N PHE A 89 -12.04 -0.50 -7.56
CA PHE A 89 -13.24 -0.58 -8.39
C PHE A 89 -13.04 -0.22 -9.86
N SER A 90 -11.93 0.46 -10.18
CA SER A 90 -11.50 0.72 -11.56
C SER A 90 -10.64 -0.41 -12.14
N GLY A 91 -10.29 -1.41 -11.32
CA GLY A 91 -9.41 -2.52 -11.70
C GLY A 91 -7.96 -2.11 -11.91
N TRP A 92 -7.53 -0.97 -11.34
CA TRP A 92 -6.16 -0.47 -11.52
C TRP A 92 -5.19 -1.11 -10.55
N VAL A 93 -5.63 -1.43 -9.33
CA VAL A 93 -4.87 -2.14 -8.31
C VAL A 93 -5.84 -3.09 -7.61
N LEU A 94 -5.71 -4.39 -7.86
CA LEU A 94 -6.74 -5.36 -7.50
C LEU A 94 -6.79 -5.68 -6.00
N ASP A 95 -5.70 -5.41 -5.27
CA ASP A 95 -5.56 -5.59 -3.83
C ASP A 95 -5.59 -4.27 -3.03
N ALA A 96 -5.78 -3.11 -3.68
CA ALA A 96 -5.79 -1.81 -2.99
C ALA A 96 -6.78 -1.74 -1.83
N TRP A 97 -7.90 -2.46 -1.90
CA TRP A 97 -8.87 -2.50 -0.80
C TRP A 97 -8.33 -3.21 0.46
N VAL A 98 -7.43 -4.18 0.28
CA VAL A 98 -6.73 -4.88 1.37
C VAL A 98 -5.57 -4.04 1.88
N THR A 99 -4.73 -3.57 0.96
CA THR A 99 -3.44 -2.91 1.27
C THR A 99 -3.62 -1.46 1.69
N GLY A 100 -4.78 -0.84 1.42
CA GLY A 100 -5.02 0.56 1.73
C GLY A 100 -4.17 1.52 0.87
N GLU A 101 -3.68 1.07 -0.28
CA GLU A 101 -2.86 1.87 -1.18
C GLU A 101 -3.65 3.03 -1.80
N TYR A 102 -3.02 4.20 -1.81
CA TYR A 102 -3.43 5.39 -2.54
C TYR A 102 -2.41 5.69 -3.64
N TRP A 103 -2.88 6.28 -4.73
CA TRP A 103 -2.00 6.84 -5.74
C TRP A 103 -2.05 8.36 -5.71
N VAL A 104 -0.88 8.98 -5.71
CA VAL A 104 -0.74 10.39 -6.10
C VAL A 104 -0.28 10.44 -7.56
N ILE A 105 -1.08 11.10 -8.40
CA ILE A 105 -0.84 11.27 -9.83
C ILE A 105 -0.68 12.76 -10.17
N ASN A 106 0.00 13.11 -11.27
CA ASN A 106 0.11 14.48 -11.77
C ASN A 106 0.63 15.53 -10.75
N GLN A 107 1.30 15.08 -9.69
CA GLN A 107 1.84 15.93 -8.64
C GLN A 107 3.07 15.29 -8.02
N ASN A 108 4.12 16.08 -7.86
CA ASN A 108 5.29 15.70 -7.10
C ASN A 108 5.02 15.85 -5.60
N LEU A 109 5.66 15.02 -4.78
CA LEU A 109 5.58 15.11 -3.34
C LEU A 109 6.95 15.41 -2.73
N VAL A 110 6.98 16.30 -1.76
CA VAL A 110 8.15 16.58 -0.92
C VAL A 110 7.88 15.99 0.46
N PRO A 111 8.70 15.04 0.94
CA PRO A 111 8.50 14.48 2.26
C PRO A 111 8.75 15.56 3.34
N VAL A 112 7.92 15.57 4.37
CA VAL A 112 8.09 16.45 5.53
C VAL A 112 8.96 15.81 6.60
N ARG A 113 9.08 14.48 6.60
CA ARG A 113 9.96 13.69 7.47
C ARG A 113 10.49 12.48 6.72
N CYS A 114 11.74 12.12 7.03
CA CYS A 114 12.38 10.89 6.59
C CYS A 114 13.13 10.29 7.77
N TYR A 115 12.98 9.00 8.01
CA TYR A 115 13.67 8.30 9.08
C TYR A 115 13.74 6.80 8.78
N ASP A 116 14.73 6.13 9.35
CA ASP A 116 14.85 4.68 9.25
C ASP A 116 14.29 4.03 10.51
N ILE A 117 13.56 2.93 10.34
CA ILE A 117 13.00 2.10 11.41
C ILE A 117 13.51 0.68 11.33
N GLU A 118 13.51 -0.01 12.46
CA GLU A 118 13.67 -1.46 12.54
C GLU A 118 12.38 -2.07 13.10
N LEU A 119 11.86 -3.12 12.44
CA LEU A 119 10.62 -3.76 12.86
C LEU A 119 10.88 -4.70 14.04
N ASP A 120 10.17 -4.51 15.15
CA ASP A 120 10.28 -5.31 16.37
C ASP A 120 9.30 -6.49 16.38
N ALA A 121 8.03 -6.21 16.01
CA ALA A 121 6.97 -7.19 15.94
C ALA A 121 5.88 -6.76 14.96
N TYR A 122 5.18 -7.73 14.37
CA TYR A 122 4.04 -7.52 13.48
C TYR A 122 3.26 -8.82 13.36
N ASN A 123 2.02 -8.73 12.92
CA ASN A 123 1.23 -9.86 12.47
C ASN A 123 1.00 -9.76 10.96
N VAL A 124 1.07 -10.90 10.29
CA VAL A 124 0.64 -11.06 8.90
C VAL A 124 -0.64 -11.89 8.94
N PHE A 125 -1.67 -11.40 8.27
CA PHE A 125 -2.97 -12.07 8.15
C PHE A 125 -3.29 -12.29 6.67
N ASP A 126 -3.96 -13.41 6.39
CA ASP A 126 -4.51 -13.68 5.07
C ASP A 126 -5.82 -12.91 4.92
N ALA A 127 -5.83 -11.91 4.05
CA ALA A 127 -7.04 -11.20 3.67
C ALA A 127 -7.58 -11.80 2.36
N PRO A 128 -8.91 -12.02 2.25
CA PRO A 128 -9.48 -12.58 1.05
C PRO A 128 -9.19 -11.69 -0.15
N PHE A 129 -8.90 -12.28 -1.31
CA PHE A 129 -8.84 -11.55 -2.56
C PHE A 129 -10.10 -11.81 -3.38
N VAL A 130 -10.88 -10.76 -3.59
CA VAL A 130 -12.05 -10.79 -4.46
C VAL A 130 -11.86 -9.76 -5.56
N LYS A 131 -12.13 -10.12 -6.81
CA LYS A 131 -12.05 -9.17 -7.93
C LYS A 131 -13.22 -8.18 -7.89
N PRO A 132 -13.05 -6.95 -8.40
CA PRO A 132 -14.12 -5.93 -8.38
C PRO A 132 -15.45 -6.39 -9.00
N LYS A 133 -15.39 -7.21 -10.05
CA LYS A 133 -16.58 -7.77 -10.69
C LYS A 133 -17.35 -8.71 -9.75
N GLN A 134 -16.64 -9.65 -9.11
CA GLN A 134 -17.20 -10.59 -8.15
C GLN A 134 -17.83 -9.83 -6.97
N PHE A 135 -17.14 -8.83 -6.44
CA PHE A 135 -17.68 -7.98 -5.37
C PHE A 135 -18.99 -7.31 -5.78
N ARG A 136 -19.03 -6.71 -6.99
CA ARG A 136 -20.25 -6.05 -7.49
C ARG A 136 -21.41 -7.04 -7.66
N GLU A 137 -21.14 -8.21 -8.22
CA GLU A 137 -22.16 -9.25 -8.40
C GLU A 137 -22.71 -9.75 -7.05
N ALA A 138 -21.83 -10.02 -6.08
CA ALA A 138 -22.22 -10.38 -4.71
C ALA A 138 -23.07 -9.26 -4.06
N SER A 139 -22.63 -8.00 -4.17
CA SER A 139 -23.34 -6.85 -3.58
C SER A 139 -24.76 -6.62 -4.12
N LEU A 140 -25.05 -7.11 -5.34
CA LEU A 140 -26.40 -7.03 -5.94
C LEU A 140 -27.29 -8.21 -5.52
N LYS A 141 -26.69 -9.35 -5.16
CA LYS A 141 -27.38 -10.59 -4.79
C LYS A 141 -27.74 -10.60 -3.29
N CYS A 142 -26.80 -10.17 -2.44
CA CYS A 142 -26.92 -10.24 -0.98
C CYS A 142 -27.82 -9.12 -0.44
N LYS A 143 -28.62 -9.43 0.57
CA LYS A 143 -29.63 -8.50 1.13
C LYS A 143 -29.11 -7.69 2.31
N ASN A 144 -28.03 -8.16 2.94
CA ASN A 144 -27.43 -7.54 4.11
C ASN A 144 -25.91 -7.79 4.12
N LEU A 145 -25.23 -7.20 5.10
CA LEU A 145 -23.78 -7.27 5.21
C LEU A 145 -23.27 -8.68 5.56
N GLU A 146 -24.00 -9.42 6.40
CA GLU A 146 -23.60 -10.78 6.81
C GLU A 146 -23.59 -11.71 5.59
N GLU A 147 -24.67 -11.73 4.81
CA GLU A 147 -24.76 -12.48 3.55
C GLU A 147 -23.69 -12.06 2.53
N LEU A 148 -23.33 -10.77 2.48
CA LEU A 148 -22.28 -10.29 1.59
C LEU A 148 -20.91 -10.83 2.03
N LEU A 149 -20.60 -10.79 3.32
CA LEU A 149 -19.31 -11.27 3.84
C LEU A 149 -19.15 -12.78 3.59
N GLU A 150 -20.20 -13.57 3.83
CA GLU A 150 -20.21 -15.00 3.54
C GLU A 150 -19.98 -15.28 2.05
N GLU A 151 -20.71 -14.60 1.15
CA GLU A 151 -20.52 -14.78 -0.30
C GLU A 151 -19.11 -14.36 -0.76
N LEU A 152 -18.55 -13.28 -0.22
CA LEU A 152 -17.19 -12.85 -0.55
C LEU A 152 -16.14 -13.85 -0.08
N GLU A 153 -16.33 -14.47 1.08
CA GLU A 153 -15.47 -15.55 1.58
C GLU A 153 -15.54 -16.77 0.66
N GLU A 154 -16.72 -17.18 0.21
CA GLU A 154 -16.89 -18.28 -0.76
C GLU A 154 -16.25 -18.00 -2.14
N LEU A 155 -16.26 -16.73 -2.58
CA LEU A 155 -15.66 -16.30 -3.84
C LEU A 155 -14.14 -16.13 -3.79
N THR A 156 -13.53 -16.27 -2.61
CA THR A 156 -12.10 -16.06 -2.40
C THR A 156 -11.30 -17.23 -2.96
N GLU A 157 -10.59 -16.99 -4.06
CA GLU A 157 -9.70 -18.00 -4.69
C GLU A 157 -8.24 -17.88 -4.26
N GLN A 158 -7.86 -16.71 -3.73
CA GLN A 158 -6.49 -16.41 -3.30
C GLN A 158 -6.48 -15.45 -2.12
N TRP A 159 -5.34 -15.33 -1.46
CA TRP A 159 -5.17 -14.52 -0.26
C TRP A 159 -4.07 -13.47 -0.47
N ILE A 160 -4.26 -12.29 0.12
CA ILE A 160 -3.27 -11.21 0.16
C ILE A 160 -2.81 -11.02 1.59
N ALA A 161 -1.51 -10.90 1.78
CA ALA A 161 -0.94 -10.60 3.09
C ALA A 161 -1.31 -9.17 3.54
N ARG A 162 -1.93 -9.09 4.71
CA ARG A 162 -2.15 -7.84 5.43
C ARG A 162 -1.27 -7.79 6.67
N VAL A 163 -0.47 -6.74 6.79
CA VAL A 163 0.33 -6.44 7.98
C VAL A 163 -0.53 -5.66 8.98
N ALA A 164 -0.44 -6.02 10.25
CA ALA A 164 -1.10 -5.30 11.35
C ALA A 164 -0.35 -5.48 12.67
N ASN A 165 -0.77 -4.74 13.71
CA ASN A 165 -0.16 -4.75 15.05
C ASN A 165 1.36 -4.51 15.00
N LEU A 166 1.78 -3.52 14.21
CA LEU A 166 3.17 -3.23 13.99
C LEU A 166 3.78 -2.53 15.21
N HIS A 167 4.90 -3.08 15.67
CA HIS A 167 5.81 -2.47 16.62
C HIS A 167 7.16 -2.28 15.94
N PHE A 168 7.71 -1.09 16.08
CA PHE A 168 9.01 -0.72 15.54
C PHE A 168 9.65 0.34 16.44
N HIS A 169 10.97 0.46 16.31
CA HIS A 169 11.69 1.58 16.86
C HIS A 169 12.40 2.36 15.75
N LYS A 170 12.52 3.67 15.95
CA LYS A 170 13.27 4.54 15.05
C LYS A 170 14.76 4.36 15.30
N ILE A 171 15.51 4.15 14.22
CA ILE A 171 16.98 4.01 14.24
C ILE A 171 17.63 5.38 14.12
N GLN A 172 17.19 6.19 13.14
CA GLN A 172 17.75 7.51 12.87
C GLN A 172 16.75 8.41 12.14
N ASP A 173 16.79 9.71 12.42
CA ASP A 173 16.18 10.72 11.56
C ASP A 173 17.13 11.07 10.41
N ILE A 174 16.56 11.36 9.25
CA ILE A 174 17.31 11.67 8.02
C ILE A 174 16.98 13.09 7.62
N GLU A 175 18.01 13.92 7.46
CA GLU A 175 17.86 15.27 6.95
C GLU A 175 17.45 15.24 5.47
N ILE A 176 16.36 15.94 5.17
CA ILE A 176 15.88 16.15 3.81
C ILE A 176 16.36 17.55 3.41
N SER A 177 17.59 17.64 2.90
CA SER A 177 18.14 18.90 2.40
C SER A 177 17.45 19.26 1.08
N GLY A 178 16.67 20.34 1.08
CA GLY A 178 16.02 20.89 -0.13
C GLY A 178 16.97 21.64 -1.05
#